data_AF-A0A961Y3S0-F1
#
_entry.id   AF-A0A961Y3S0-F1
#
_cell.length_a   1.000
_cell.length_b   1.000
_cell.length_c   1.000
_cell.angle_alpha   90.00
_cell.angle_beta   90.00
_cell.angle_gamma   90.00
#
_symmetry.space_group_name_H-M   'P 1'
#
loop_
_entity.id
_entity.type
_entity.pdbx_description
1 polymer ?
#
loop_
_entity_poly.entity_id
_entity_poly.type
_entity_poly.pdbx_seq_one_letter_code
_entity_poly.pdbx_strand_id
1 'polypeptide(L)'
;MPEISPSTLIEYRNERGFSQRQLAALAGLGIATVKRIEGSKAPYHASASAAEKLTKALQVEEGALGRPYVKPNEYVSLELTVRADVDESIGYSMVEALYGIQTLEQLMLAPLLTAMVAEQSLQWRRKRLKKMTRRVGKLATSLAGNEKVLASLDGLYAALQEERESIENRDVLGRKLSGVDMQESPLNAFIRFTTRSNGSNSIIRIDEGDGPSEIPDFWIGERQIEDLAGADGPTLFAVAMGWVRLVDFPADVRGKEKDEARLAWLRTKLTDDQYSRATRWSAVNETIYERL
;
A
#
# COMPACT_ATOMS: atom_id res chain seq x y z
N MET A 1 -17.47 50.25 11.68
CA MET A 1 -16.53 49.75 12.71
C MET A 1 -16.37 48.25 12.48
N PRO A 2 -15.16 47.68 12.57
CA PRO A 2 -14.99 46.24 12.37
C PRO A 2 -15.71 45.44 13.47
N GLU A 3 -16.37 44.37 13.03
CA GLU A 3 -17.03 43.41 13.90
C GLU A 3 -16.09 42.24 14.17
N ILE A 4 -15.99 41.86 15.44
CA ILE A 4 -15.22 40.70 15.89
C ILE A 4 -16.20 39.70 16.49
N SER A 5 -16.24 38.49 15.91
CA SER A 5 -16.97 37.37 16.47
C SER A 5 -16.21 36.82 17.69
N PRO A 6 -16.83 36.79 18.88
CA PRO A 6 -16.19 36.30 20.11
C PRO A 6 -15.71 34.86 20.00
N SER A 7 -16.52 33.98 19.40
CA SER A 7 -16.17 32.57 19.19
C SER A 7 -14.98 32.42 18.24
N THR A 8 -14.98 33.15 17.13
CA THR A 8 -13.88 33.14 16.15
C THR A 8 -12.57 33.60 16.79
N LEU A 9 -12.60 34.62 17.66
CA LEU A 9 -11.42 35.09 18.38
C LEU A 9 -10.87 34.03 19.35
N ILE A 10 -11.76 33.32 20.07
CA ILE A 10 -11.38 32.24 20.99
C ILE A 10 -10.70 31.10 20.21
N GLU A 11 -11.26 30.71 19.06
CA GLU A 11 -10.73 29.62 18.25
C GLU A 11 -9.32 29.94 17.71
N TYR A 12 -9.13 31.09 17.05
CA TYR A 12 -7.80 31.49 16.57
C TYR A 12 -6.79 31.66 17.70
N ARG A 13 -7.23 32.12 18.88
CA ARG A 13 -6.36 32.23 20.06
C ARG A 13 -5.92 30.84 20.53
N ASN A 14 -6.84 29.89 20.61
CA ASN A 14 -6.57 28.53 21.05
C ASN A 14 -5.68 27.78 20.04
N GLU A 15 -5.91 27.96 18.74
CA GLU A 15 -5.09 27.39 17.66
C GLU A 15 -3.62 27.82 17.78
N ARG A 16 -3.38 29.08 18.14
CA ARG A 16 -2.03 29.62 18.37
C ARG A 16 -1.45 29.28 19.76
N GLY A 17 -2.19 28.55 20.59
CA GLY A 17 -1.77 28.20 21.95
C GLY A 17 -1.61 29.41 22.89
N PHE A 18 -2.25 30.54 22.57
CA PHE A 18 -2.10 31.76 23.37
C PHE A 18 -3.10 31.79 24.52
N SER A 19 -2.62 32.14 25.72
CA SER A 19 -3.50 32.62 26.79
C SER A 19 -4.05 34.02 26.45
N GLN A 20 -5.17 34.42 27.05
CA GLN A 20 -5.72 35.77 26.91
C GLN A 20 -4.69 36.87 27.25
N ARG A 21 -3.81 36.61 28.22
CA ARG A 21 -2.73 37.52 28.62
C ARG A 21 -1.65 37.63 27.55
N GLN A 22 -1.27 36.51 26.94
CA GLN A 22 -0.29 36.49 25.85
C GLN A 22 -0.83 37.18 24.60
N LEU A 23 -2.10 36.91 24.23
CA LEU A 23 -2.74 37.60 23.11
C LEU A 23 -2.82 39.11 23.35
N ALA A 24 -3.19 39.53 24.56
CA ALA A 24 -3.22 40.95 24.95
C ALA A 24 -1.84 41.61 24.82
N ALA A 25 -0.79 40.94 25.29
CA ALA A 25 0.59 41.43 25.18
C ALA A 25 1.06 41.54 23.72
N LEU A 26 0.81 40.50 22.90
CA LEU A 26 1.19 40.47 21.48
C LEU A 26 0.43 41.50 20.65
N ALA A 27 -0.86 41.72 20.94
CA ALA A 27 -1.67 42.73 20.29
C ALA A 27 -1.44 44.15 20.84
N GLY A 28 -0.68 44.32 21.93
CA GLY A 28 -0.53 45.62 22.60
C GLY A 28 -1.87 46.18 23.09
N LEU A 29 -2.75 45.31 23.60
CA LEU A 29 -4.08 45.62 24.13
C LEU A 29 -4.16 45.28 25.62
N GLY A 30 -5.10 45.92 26.32
CA GLY A 30 -5.38 45.57 27.72
C GLY A 30 -6.04 44.19 27.83
N ILE A 31 -5.66 43.40 28.84
CA ILE A 31 -6.25 42.08 29.12
C ILE A 31 -7.77 42.17 29.30
N ALA A 32 -8.24 43.24 29.95
CA ALA A 32 -9.66 43.50 30.13
C ALA A 32 -10.41 43.68 28.80
N THR A 33 -9.74 44.21 27.76
CA THR A 33 -10.31 44.38 26.43
C THR A 33 -10.46 43.03 25.73
N VAL A 34 -9.43 42.17 25.76
CA VAL A 34 -9.51 40.81 25.19
C VAL A 34 -10.60 40.00 25.88
N LYS A 35 -10.65 40.01 27.22
CA LYS A 35 -11.71 39.33 28.00
C LYS A 35 -13.11 39.82 27.65
N ARG A 36 -13.27 41.12 27.41
CA ARG A 36 -14.58 41.70 27.05
C ARG A 36 -15.04 41.26 25.67
N ILE A 37 -14.12 41.17 24.71
CA ILE A 37 -14.42 40.70 23.36
C ILE A 37 -14.80 39.22 23.40
N GLU A 38 -13.98 38.36 24.02
CA GLU A 38 -14.25 36.92 24.13
C GLU A 38 -15.50 36.59 24.96
N GLY A 39 -15.81 37.40 25.97
CA GLY A 39 -16.98 37.21 26.84
C GLY A 39 -18.30 37.76 26.30
N SER A 40 -18.29 38.40 25.13
CA SER A 40 -19.51 38.96 24.52
C SER A 40 -20.37 37.85 23.91
N LYS A 41 -21.70 37.95 24.04
CA LYS A 41 -22.65 36.99 23.42
C LYS A 41 -22.98 37.30 21.96
N ALA A 42 -22.65 38.51 21.52
CA ALA A 42 -22.89 39.01 20.16
C ALA A 42 -21.57 39.54 19.57
N PRO A 43 -21.49 39.72 18.24
CA PRO A 43 -20.34 40.36 17.60
C PRO A 43 -19.97 41.68 18.28
N TYR A 44 -18.70 41.81 18.64
CA TYR A 44 -18.19 42.99 19.33
C TYR A 44 -17.71 44.03 18.30
N HIS A 45 -18.23 45.26 18.40
CA HIS A 45 -17.75 46.36 17.58
C HIS A 45 -16.45 46.93 18.17
N ALA A 46 -15.32 46.48 17.63
CA ALA A 46 -14.01 46.98 18.01
C ALA A 46 -13.64 48.26 17.26
N SER A 47 -12.71 49.04 17.79
CA SER A 47 -12.09 50.10 17.00
C SER A 47 -11.24 49.49 15.87
N ALA A 48 -11.08 50.22 14.75
CA ALA A 48 -10.26 49.79 13.63
C ALA A 48 -8.85 49.37 14.07
N SER A 49 -8.21 50.18 14.92
CA SER A 49 -6.88 49.90 15.47
C SER A 49 -6.85 48.65 16.36
N ALA A 50 -7.91 48.37 17.14
CA ALA A 50 -7.95 47.17 17.97
C ALA A 50 -8.13 45.89 17.14
N ALA A 51 -8.97 45.94 16.10
CA ALA A 51 -9.15 44.83 15.18
C ALA A 51 -7.87 44.51 14.41
N GLU A 52 -7.19 45.53 13.87
CA GLU A 52 -5.91 45.39 13.16
C GLU A 52 -4.81 44.79 14.05
N LYS A 53 -4.73 45.25 15.30
CA LYS A 53 -3.78 44.71 16.28
C LYS A 53 -4.03 43.23 16.60
N LEU A 54 -5.29 42.82 16.70
CA LEU A 54 -5.66 41.43 16.95
C LEU A 54 -5.41 40.55 15.73
N THR A 55 -5.78 40.98 14.52
CA THR A 55 -5.50 40.23 13.29
C THR A 55 -4.01 40.07 13.06
N LYS A 56 -3.20 41.11 13.31
CA LYS A 56 -1.74 41.05 13.23
C LYS A 56 -1.12 40.12 14.27
N ALA A 57 -1.60 40.16 15.52
CA ALA A 57 -1.10 39.27 16.58
C ALA A 57 -1.43 37.79 16.32
N LEU A 58 -2.58 37.52 15.71
CA LEU A 58 -3.01 36.17 15.33
C LEU A 58 -2.52 35.74 13.95
N GLN A 59 -1.87 36.65 13.20
CA GLN A 59 -1.41 36.46 11.82
C GLN A 59 -2.53 35.96 10.89
N VAL A 60 -3.69 36.59 10.98
CA VAL A 60 -4.87 36.31 10.13
C VAL A 60 -5.21 37.53 9.28
N GLU A 61 -5.92 37.31 8.17
CA GLU A 61 -6.31 38.38 7.25
C GLU A 61 -7.26 39.40 7.91
N GLU A 62 -7.25 40.63 7.37
CA GLU A 62 -8.19 41.68 7.77
C GLU A 62 -9.64 41.22 7.52
N GLY A 63 -10.48 41.30 8.56
CA GLY A 63 -11.87 40.83 8.50
C GLY A 63 -12.06 39.34 8.79
N ALA A 64 -11.00 38.53 8.93
CA ALA A 64 -11.11 37.11 9.29
C ALA A 64 -11.80 36.91 10.65
N LEU A 65 -11.54 37.80 11.61
CA LEU A 65 -12.16 37.78 12.94
C LEU A 65 -13.67 38.08 12.94
N GLY A 66 -14.21 38.65 11.86
CA GLY A 66 -15.63 38.94 11.70
C GLY A 66 -16.42 37.79 11.06
N ARG A 67 -15.75 36.75 10.55
CA ARG A 67 -16.38 35.58 9.92
C ARG A 67 -16.37 34.39 10.88
N PRO A 68 -17.26 33.40 10.71
CA PRO A 68 -17.16 32.14 11.44
C PRO A 68 -15.78 31.48 11.19
N TYR A 69 -15.15 31.00 12.26
CA TYR A 69 -13.90 30.26 12.15
C TYR A 69 -14.11 28.96 11.37
N VAL A 70 -13.27 28.72 10.37
CA VAL A 70 -13.21 27.47 9.62
C VAL A 70 -11.85 26.85 9.92
N LYS A 71 -11.83 25.70 10.59
CA LYS A 71 -10.58 24.97 10.82
C LYS A 71 -9.94 24.66 9.46
N PRO A 72 -8.66 25.01 9.24
CA PRO A 72 -7.93 24.52 8.08
C PRO A 72 -7.88 22.99 8.16
N ASN A 73 -8.49 22.31 7.18
CA ASN A 73 -8.55 20.86 6.99
C ASN A 73 -8.34 20.01 8.26
N GLU A 74 -9.45 19.58 8.86
CA GLU A 74 -9.45 18.51 9.85
C GLU A 74 -8.84 17.26 9.20
N TYR A 75 -7.55 17.00 9.44
CA TYR A 75 -6.99 15.69 9.16
C TYR A 75 -7.80 14.71 10.01
N VAL A 76 -8.67 13.95 9.36
CA VAL A 76 -9.28 12.78 9.99
C VAL A 76 -8.12 11.84 10.28
N SER A 77 -7.64 11.83 11.52
CA SER A 77 -6.65 10.89 11.98
C SER A 77 -7.30 9.51 11.95
N LEU A 78 -7.07 8.77 10.88
CA LEU A 78 -7.41 7.36 10.81
C LEU A 78 -6.34 6.60 11.60
N GLU A 79 -6.72 6.08 12.77
CA GLU A 79 -5.89 5.10 13.48
C GLU A 79 -5.98 3.75 12.74
N LEU A 80 -4.97 3.45 11.94
CA LEU A 80 -4.87 2.19 11.21
C LEU A 80 -4.19 1.14 12.11
N THR A 81 -4.98 0.22 12.68
CA THR A 81 -4.42 -0.99 13.30
C THR A 81 -4.28 -2.07 12.24
N VAL A 82 -3.06 -2.28 11.73
CA VAL A 82 -2.77 -3.35 10.78
C VAL A 82 -2.43 -4.62 11.55
N ARG A 83 -3.18 -5.69 11.28
CA ARG A 83 -2.81 -7.06 11.65
C ARG A 83 -2.44 -7.78 10.36
N ALA A 84 -1.15 -7.94 10.13
CA ALA A 84 -0.64 -8.77 9.06
C ALA A 84 -0.39 -10.17 9.63
N ASP A 85 -0.57 -11.20 8.80
CA ASP A 85 -0.03 -12.51 9.15
C ASP A 85 1.50 -12.43 9.23
N VAL A 86 2.11 -13.34 9.98
CA VAL A 86 3.55 -13.31 10.25
C VAL A 86 4.33 -13.42 8.93
N ASP A 87 3.80 -14.17 7.97
CA ASP A 87 4.37 -14.38 6.64
C ASP A 87 4.29 -13.11 5.77
N GLU A 88 3.21 -12.34 5.88
CA GLU A 88 3.08 -11.06 5.16
C GLU A 88 4.03 -9.99 5.73
N SER A 89 4.31 -10.06 7.05
CA SER A 89 5.18 -9.11 7.75
C SER A 89 6.63 -9.17 7.28
N ILE A 90 7.10 -10.33 6.80
CA ILE A 90 8.46 -10.44 6.27
C ILE A 90 8.58 -9.75 4.91
N GLY A 91 7.53 -9.74 4.09
CA GLY A 91 7.52 -9.02 2.81
C GLY A 91 7.83 -7.53 3.01
N TYR A 92 7.15 -6.90 3.97
CA TYR A 92 7.41 -5.49 4.33
C TYR A 92 8.84 -5.28 4.84
N SER A 93 9.30 -6.16 5.73
CA SER A 93 10.66 -6.08 6.30
C SER A 93 11.74 -6.25 5.23
N MET A 94 11.50 -7.09 4.23
CA MET A 94 12.44 -7.32 3.15
C MET A 94 12.48 -6.16 2.17
N VAL A 95 11.33 -5.56 1.83
CA VAL A 95 11.31 -4.34 1.02
C VAL A 95 12.07 -3.21 1.71
N GLU A 96 11.95 -3.09 3.03
CA GLU A 96 12.73 -2.12 3.81
C GLU A 96 14.24 -2.45 3.76
N ALA A 97 14.62 -3.72 3.95
CA ALA A 97 16.02 -4.13 3.89
C ALA A 97 16.66 -3.95 2.51
N LEU A 98 15.92 -4.20 1.43
CA LEU A 98 16.41 -4.14 0.06
C LEU A 98 16.40 -2.73 -0.53
N TYR A 99 15.38 -1.93 -0.20
CA TYR A 99 15.10 -0.65 -0.86
C TYR A 99 15.08 0.55 0.09
N GLY A 100 15.15 0.34 1.41
CA GLY A 100 15.12 1.40 2.42
C GLY A 100 13.75 2.06 2.61
N ILE A 101 12.67 1.45 2.10
CA ILE A 101 11.31 1.99 2.19
C ILE A 101 10.65 1.46 3.46
N GLN A 102 10.29 2.33 4.38
CA GLN A 102 9.73 1.93 5.67
C GLN A 102 8.34 1.33 5.51
N THR A 103 7.97 0.41 6.41
CA THR A 103 6.64 -0.25 6.38
C THR A 103 5.48 0.74 6.30
N LEU A 104 5.52 1.85 7.05
CA LEU A 104 4.47 2.88 7.00
C LEU A 104 4.37 3.52 5.60
N GLU A 105 5.52 3.83 4.98
CA GLU A 105 5.57 4.39 3.63
C GLU A 105 5.03 3.38 2.59
N GLN A 106 5.35 2.09 2.75
CA GLN A 106 4.79 1.03 1.91
C GLN A 106 3.26 0.99 2.01
N LEU A 107 2.70 1.08 3.21
CA LEU A 107 1.24 1.12 3.43
C LEU A 107 0.60 2.38 2.86
N MET A 108 1.25 3.54 3.01
CA MET A 108 0.77 4.81 2.44
C MET A 108 0.80 4.80 0.91
N LEU A 109 1.82 4.15 0.32
CA LEU A 109 1.96 4.02 -1.13
C LEU A 109 1.09 2.91 -1.73
N ALA A 110 0.65 1.93 -0.94
CA ALA A 110 -0.06 0.75 -1.42
C ALA A 110 -1.29 1.08 -2.31
N PRO A 111 -2.16 2.06 -1.99
CA PRO A 111 -3.29 2.41 -2.86
C PRO A 111 -2.83 2.95 -4.22
N LEU A 112 -1.79 3.79 -4.24
CA LEU A 112 -1.23 4.34 -5.47
C LEU A 112 -0.58 3.25 -6.32
N LEU A 113 0.27 2.41 -5.71
CA LEU A 113 0.93 1.29 -6.39
C LEU A 113 -0.11 0.29 -6.94
N THR A 114 -1.15 -0.01 -6.16
CA THR A 114 -2.24 -0.88 -6.61
C THR A 114 -2.96 -0.29 -7.83
N ALA A 115 -3.29 1.01 -7.80
CA ALA A 115 -3.90 1.68 -8.95
C ALA A 115 -2.98 1.68 -10.19
N MET A 116 -1.68 1.92 -10.00
CA MET A 116 -0.71 1.87 -11.09
C MET A 116 -0.57 0.47 -11.70
N VAL A 117 -0.52 -0.57 -10.86
CA VAL A 117 -0.42 -1.97 -11.30
C VAL A 117 -1.71 -2.37 -12.03
N ALA A 118 -2.88 -2.00 -11.50
CA ALA A 118 -4.17 -2.24 -12.14
C ALA A 118 -4.25 -1.61 -13.54
N GLU A 119 -3.88 -0.33 -13.68
CA GLU A 119 -3.90 0.36 -14.98
C GLU A 119 -2.89 -0.24 -15.97
N GLN A 120 -1.71 -0.63 -15.50
CA GLN A 120 -0.72 -1.31 -16.34
C GLN A 120 -1.21 -2.69 -16.80
N SER A 121 -1.87 -3.45 -15.93
CA SER A 121 -2.52 -4.73 -16.29
C SER A 121 -3.57 -4.53 -17.39
N LEU A 122 -4.44 -3.53 -17.25
CA LEU A 122 -5.44 -3.19 -18.28
C LEU A 122 -4.78 -2.78 -19.61
N GLN A 123 -3.70 -2.00 -19.57
CA GLN A 123 -2.94 -1.64 -20.77
C GLN A 123 -2.29 -2.86 -21.44
N TRP A 124 -1.74 -3.78 -20.65
CA TRP A 124 -1.17 -5.03 -21.15
C TRP A 124 -2.25 -5.89 -21.82
N ARG A 125 -3.41 -6.04 -21.20
CA ARG A 125 -4.58 -6.72 -21.76
C ARG A 125 -5.06 -6.09 -23.07
N ARG A 126 -5.17 -4.76 -23.15
CA ARG A 126 -5.50 -4.06 -24.42
C ARG A 126 -4.53 -4.39 -25.56
N LYS A 127 -3.23 -4.45 -25.26
CA LYS A 127 -2.20 -4.82 -26.26
C LYS A 127 -2.37 -6.28 -26.71
N ARG A 128 -2.66 -7.18 -25.77
CA ARG A 128 -2.90 -8.61 -26.04
C ARG A 128 -4.17 -8.82 -26.86
N LEU A 129 -5.28 -8.20 -26.46
CA LEU A 129 -6.55 -8.21 -27.19
C LEU A 129 -6.36 -7.73 -28.63
N LYS A 130 -5.71 -6.58 -28.84
CA LYS A 130 -5.41 -6.06 -30.19
C LYS A 130 -4.60 -7.04 -31.04
N LYS A 131 -3.64 -7.75 -30.45
CA LYS A 131 -2.87 -8.81 -31.16
C LYS A 131 -3.76 -10.01 -31.49
N MET A 132 -4.60 -10.45 -30.57
CA MET A 132 -5.51 -11.59 -30.77
C MET A 132 -6.56 -11.29 -31.84
N THR A 133 -7.24 -10.15 -31.77
CA THR A 133 -8.21 -9.71 -32.80
C THR A 133 -7.59 -9.68 -34.19
N ARG A 134 -6.34 -9.19 -34.32
CA ARG A 134 -5.61 -9.20 -35.60
C ARG A 134 -5.32 -10.61 -36.10
N ARG A 135 -4.94 -11.54 -35.21
CA ARG A 135 -4.66 -12.94 -35.56
C ARG A 135 -5.93 -13.67 -35.99
N VAL A 136 -7.02 -13.50 -35.24
CA VAL A 136 -8.33 -14.06 -35.57
C VAL A 136 -8.83 -13.52 -36.90
N GLY A 137 -8.72 -12.21 -37.15
CA GLY A 137 -9.08 -11.60 -38.44
C GLY A 137 -8.29 -12.20 -39.61
N LYS A 138 -6.96 -12.36 -39.47
CA LYS A 138 -6.13 -13.03 -40.50
C LYS A 138 -6.54 -14.48 -40.74
N LEU A 139 -6.86 -15.20 -39.66
CA LEU A 139 -7.32 -16.59 -39.73
C LEU A 139 -8.65 -16.69 -40.47
N ALA A 140 -9.62 -15.82 -40.15
CA ALA A 140 -10.90 -15.73 -40.85
C ALA A 140 -10.73 -15.46 -42.35
N THR A 141 -9.86 -14.52 -42.73
CA THR A 141 -9.57 -14.24 -44.15
C THR A 141 -8.90 -15.44 -44.84
N SER A 142 -7.98 -16.13 -44.15
CA SER A 142 -7.26 -17.29 -44.72
C SER A 142 -8.15 -18.53 -44.89
N LEU A 143 -9.28 -18.57 -44.19
CA LEU A 143 -10.22 -19.69 -44.16
C LEU A 143 -11.58 -19.34 -44.76
N ALA A 144 -11.67 -18.23 -45.49
CA ALA A 144 -12.86 -17.77 -46.20
C ALA A 144 -13.25 -18.79 -47.28
N GLY A 145 -14.04 -19.80 -46.88
CA GLY A 145 -14.39 -20.96 -47.70
C GLY A 145 -14.62 -22.25 -46.88
N ASN A 146 -14.24 -22.28 -45.60
CA ASN A 146 -14.53 -23.39 -44.70
C ASN A 146 -15.52 -22.97 -43.62
N GLU A 147 -16.83 -23.10 -43.91
CA GLU A 147 -17.93 -22.69 -43.04
C GLU A 147 -17.86 -23.31 -41.63
N LYS A 148 -17.43 -24.57 -41.51
CA LYS A 148 -17.28 -25.25 -40.22
C LYS A 148 -16.24 -24.58 -39.34
N VAL A 149 -15.16 -24.07 -39.94
CA VAL A 149 -14.12 -23.37 -39.18
C VAL A 149 -14.54 -21.95 -38.87
N LEU A 150 -15.25 -21.27 -39.78
CA LEU A 150 -15.80 -19.93 -39.50
C LEU A 150 -16.80 -19.95 -38.33
N ALA A 151 -17.68 -20.95 -38.25
CA ALA A 151 -18.58 -21.13 -37.10
C ALA A 151 -17.83 -21.34 -35.77
N SER A 152 -16.63 -21.95 -35.80
CA SER A 152 -15.80 -22.10 -34.59
C SER A 152 -15.14 -20.77 -34.14
N LEU A 153 -15.07 -19.76 -35.01
CA LEU A 153 -14.54 -18.44 -34.67
C LEU A 153 -15.55 -17.56 -33.94
N ASP A 154 -16.85 -17.83 -34.03
CA ASP A 154 -17.89 -17.03 -33.38
C ASP A 154 -17.71 -16.99 -31.86
N GLY A 155 -17.38 -18.14 -31.25
CA GLY A 155 -17.04 -18.22 -29.82
C GLY A 155 -15.80 -17.40 -29.46
N LEU A 156 -14.81 -17.34 -30.36
CA LEU A 156 -13.62 -16.49 -30.15
C LEU A 156 -13.97 -15.00 -30.27
N TYR A 157 -14.82 -14.61 -31.22
CA TYR A 157 -15.27 -13.23 -31.34
C TYR A 157 -16.08 -12.79 -30.12
N ALA A 158 -16.96 -13.64 -29.61
CA ALA A 158 -17.69 -13.41 -28.37
C ALA A 158 -16.72 -13.21 -27.19
N ALA A 159 -15.74 -14.11 -27.02
CA ALA A 159 -14.74 -13.99 -25.96
C ALA A 159 -13.86 -12.73 -26.09
N LEU A 160 -13.49 -12.33 -27.31
CA LEU A 160 -12.75 -11.09 -27.56
C LEU A 160 -13.58 -9.84 -27.23
N GLN A 161 -14.88 -9.87 -27.51
CA GLN A 161 -15.79 -8.77 -27.21
C GLN A 161 -16.03 -8.66 -25.69
N GLU A 162 -16.18 -9.79 -25.02
CA GLU A 162 -16.30 -9.83 -23.57
C GLU A 162 -15.03 -9.31 -22.86
N GLU A 163 -13.85 -9.72 -23.33
CA GLU A 163 -12.57 -9.19 -22.82
C GLU A 163 -12.48 -7.66 -23.01
N ARG A 164 -12.99 -7.15 -24.14
CA ARG A 164 -13.06 -5.71 -24.39
C ARG A 164 -13.95 -5.02 -23.35
N GLU A 165 -15.13 -5.54 -23.09
CA GLU A 165 -16.08 -5.00 -22.12
C GLU A 165 -15.54 -5.08 -20.68
N SER A 166 -14.85 -6.17 -20.32
CA SER A 166 -14.16 -6.29 -19.03
C SER A 166 -13.11 -5.18 -18.85
N ILE A 167 -12.28 -4.94 -19.86
CA ILE A 167 -11.27 -3.87 -19.85
C ILE A 167 -11.91 -2.47 -19.74
N GLU A 168 -12.95 -2.20 -20.52
CA GLU A 168 -13.66 -0.90 -20.53
C GLU A 168 -14.30 -0.63 -19.17
N ASN A 169 -14.77 -1.67 -18.48
CA ASN A 169 -15.33 -1.60 -17.13
C ASN A 169 -14.30 -1.63 -16.00
N ARG A 170 -12.99 -1.58 -16.30
CA ARG A 170 -11.89 -1.68 -15.32
C ARG A 170 -11.96 -2.94 -14.46
N ASP A 171 -12.45 -4.05 -15.01
CA ASP A 171 -12.51 -5.33 -14.33
C ASP A 171 -11.13 -6.01 -14.37
N VAL A 172 -10.23 -5.56 -13.48
CA VAL A 172 -8.82 -5.98 -13.42
C VAL A 172 -8.67 -7.47 -13.12
N LEU A 173 -9.60 -8.02 -12.34
CA LEU A 173 -9.61 -9.41 -11.86
C LEU A 173 -10.36 -10.36 -12.79
N GLY A 174 -11.00 -9.84 -13.85
CA GLY A 174 -11.69 -10.66 -14.86
C GLY A 174 -12.99 -11.29 -14.36
N ARG A 175 -13.62 -10.75 -13.31
CA ARG A 175 -14.83 -11.31 -12.70
C ARG A 175 -16.04 -11.32 -13.63
N LYS A 176 -15.99 -10.54 -14.71
CA LYS A 176 -17.05 -10.44 -15.71
C LYS A 176 -16.80 -11.31 -16.95
N LEU A 177 -15.70 -12.07 -16.99
CA LEU A 177 -15.39 -12.95 -18.11
C LEU A 177 -16.13 -14.29 -17.94
N SER A 178 -17.09 -14.58 -18.82
CA SER A 178 -17.87 -15.80 -18.90
C SER A 178 -17.17 -16.81 -19.82
N GLY A 179 -16.08 -17.39 -19.32
CA GLY A 179 -15.36 -18.37 -20.11
C GLY A 179 -14.22 -19.04 -19.39
N VAL A 180 -14.41 -20.33 -19.11
CA VAL A 180 -13.44 -21.29 -18.55
C VAL A 180 -13.15 -21.01 -17.08
N ASP A 181 -12.99 -22.07 -16.28
CA ASP A 181 -12.25 -22.02 -15.03
C ASP A 181 -10.98 -21.20 -15.26
N MET A 182 -11.03 -19.91 -14.98
CA MET A 182 -9.84 -19.08 -14.95
C MET A 182 -9.12 -19.54 -13.68
N GLN A 183 -8.33 -20.60 -13.83
CA GLN A 183 -7.35 -21.04 -12.83
C GLN A 183 -6.47 -19.86 -12.38
N GLU A 184 -6.38 -18.81 -13.20
CA GLU A 184 -5.63 -17.61 -12.90
C GLU A 184 -6.39 -16.32 -13.30
N SER A 185 -6.45 -15.34 -12.37
CA SER A 185 -6.98 -14.01 -12.66
C SER A 185 -6.11 -13.25 -13.68
N PRO A 186 -6.67 -12.37 -14.54
CA PRO A 186 -5.88 -11.57 -15.49
C PRO A 186 -4.81 -10.69 -14.83
N LEU A 187 -5.04 -10.25 -13.59
CA LEU A 187 -4.07 -9.51 -12.81
C LEU A 187 -2.87 -10.40 -12.45
N ASN A 188 -3.11 -11.63 -12.00
CA ASN A 188 -2.04 -12.57 -11.64
C ASN A 188 -1.19 -12.92 -12.86
N ALA A 189 -1.84 -13.18 -13.99
CA ALA A 189 -1.16 -13.43 -15.25
C ALA A 189 -0.27 -12.23 -15.66
N PHE A 190 -0.71 -11.00 -15.40
CA PHE A 190 0.09 -9.79 -15.62
C PHE A 190 1.28 -9.71 -14.66
N ILE A 191 1.08 -9.95 -13.35
CA ILE A 191 2.15 -9.91 -12.34
C ILE A 191 3.22 -10.98 -12.64
N ARG A 192 2.82 -12.20 -13.02
CA ARG A 192 3.76 -13.25 -13.47
C ARG A 192 4.50 -12.84 -14.74
N PHE A 193 3.80 -12.23 -15.69
CA PHE A 193 4.44 -11.75 -16.92
C PHE A 193 5.50 -10.67 -16.62
N THR A 194 5.21 -9.70 -15.75
CA THR A 194 6.14 -8.60 -15.44
C THR A 194 7.34 -9.07 -14.62
N THR A 195 7.13 -9.92 -13.61
CA THR A 195 8.23 -10.50 -12.83
C THR A 195 9.21 -11.29 -13.70
N ARG A 196 8.69 -12.17 -14.57
CA ARG A 196 9.50 -12.93 -15.54
C ARG A 196 10.21 -12.00 -16.54
N SER A 197 9.53 -10.99 -17.06
CA SER A 197 10.08 -10.11 -18.11
C SER A 197 11.14 -9.13 -17.59
N ASN A 198 11.03 -8.72 -16.32
CA ASN A 198 11.96 -7.76 -15.72
C ASN A 198 13.22 -8.42 -15.13
N GLY A 199 13.35 -9.74 -15.22
CA GLY A 199 14.44 -10.47 -14.57
C GLY A 199 14.38 -10.41 -13.04
N SER A 200 13.24 -9.96 -12.47
CA SER A 200 13.06 -9.78 -11.04
C SER A 200 12.89 -11.08 -10.28
N ASN A 201 12.90 -12.24 -10.96
CA ASN A 201 12.83 -13.57 -10.35
C ASN A 201 13.94 -13.83 -9.32
N SER A 202 15.04 -13.08 -9.35
CA SER A 202 16.09 -13.18 -8.32
C SER A 202 15.74 -12.49 -7.00
N ILE A 203 14.68 -11.68 -6.98
CA ILE A 203 14.23 -10.90 -5.82
C ILE A 203 12.79 -11.24 -5.45
N ILE A 204 11.90 -11.44 -6.43
CA ILE A 204 10.49 -11.76 -6.21
C ILE A 204 10.22 -13.14 -6.80
N ARG A 205 9.83 -14.09 -5.96
CA ARG A 205 9.31 -15.40 -6.39
C ARG A 205 7.79 -15.40 -6.26
N ILE A 206 7.10 -15.89 -7.28
CA ILE A 206 5.64 -16.04 -7.27
C ILE A 206 5.35 -17.53 -7.36
N ASP A 207 4.69 -18.07 -6.34
CA ASP A 207 4.31 -19.47 -6.27
C ASP A 207 3.17 -19.79 -7.25
N GLU A 208 3.18 -21.01 -7.77
CA GLU A 208 2.13 -21.52 -8.68
C GLU A 208 0.94 -22.13 -7.93
N GLY A 209 0.88 -21.98 -6.59
CA GLY A 209 -0.16 -22.56 -5.77
C GLY A 209 -1.56 -22.00 -6.02
N ASP A 210 -2.56 -22.89 -6.01
CA ASP A 210 -3.98 -22.59 -5.96
C ASP A 210 -4.39 -22.14 -4.55
N GLY A 211 -3.83 -21.03 -4.09
CA GLY A 211 -4.29 -20.40 -2.86
C GLY A 211 -5.78 -20.03 -2.96
N PRO A 212 -6.53 -20.00 -1.84
CA PRO A 212 -7.95 -19.62 -1.85
C PRO A 212 -8.18 -18.14 -2.22
N SER A 213 -7.11 -17.39 -2.46
CA SER A 213 -7.10 -15.96 -2.72
C SER A 213 -6.90 -15.68 -4.21
N GLU A 214 -7.54 -14.62 -4.71
CA GLU A 214 -7.32 -14.13 -6.08
C GLU A 214 -5.91 -13.53 -6.28
N ILE A 215 -5.04 -13.54 -5.27
CA ILE A 215 -3.65 -13.05 -5.24
C ILE A 215 -2.71 -14.26 -5.11
N PRO A 216 -1.62 -14.35 -5.91
CA PRO A 216 -0.71 -15.47 -5.83
C PRO A 216 0.15 -15.35 -4.57
N ASP A 217 0.55 -16.49 -4.02
CA ASP A 217 1.58 -16.51 -2.97
C ASP A 217 2.90 -15.98 -3.55
N PHE A 218 3.62 -15.18 -2.76
CA PHE A 218 4.87 -14.57 -3.22
C PHE A 218 5.88 -14.43 -2.09
N TRP A 219 7.15 -14.39 -2.50
CA TRP A 219 8.31 -14.20 -1.64
C TRP A 219 9.13 -13.04 -2.16
N ILE A 220 9.60 -12.19 -1.24
CA ILE A 220 10.52 -11.10 -1.55
C ILE A 220 11.84 -11.40 -0.86
N GLY A 221 12.94 -11.25 -1.60
CA GLY A 221 14.31 -11.43 -1.13
C GLY A 221 14.66 -12.86 -0.69
N GLU A 222 14.13 -13.87 -1.36
CA GLU A 222 14.37 -15.29 -1.01
C GLU A 222 15.86 -15.62 -0.84
N ARG A 223 16.72 -15.19 -1.78
CA ARG A 223 18.17 -15.38 -1.66
C ARG A 223 18.76 -14.72 -0.43
N GLN A 224 18.24 -13.56 -0.03
CA GLN A 224 18.67 -12.88 1.18
C GLN A 224 18.20 -13.63 2.42
N ILE A 225 17.02 -14.26 2.38
CA ILE A 225 16.54 -15.15 3.44
C ILE A 225 17.43 -16.39 3.53
N GLU A 226 17.79 -17.00 2.41
CA GLU A 226 18.71 -18.15 2.34
C GLU A 226 20.12 -17.79 2.83
N ASP A 227 20.69 -16.68 2.35
CA ASP A 227 21.98 -16.15 2.79
C ASP A 227 21.99 -15.90 4.30
N LEU A 228 20.85 -15.49 4.88
CA LEU A 228 20.70 -15.22 6.30
C LEU A 228 20.48 -16.50 7.12
N ALA A 229 19.64 -17.40 6.66
CA ALA A 229 19.19 -18.55 7.43
C ALA A 229 20.01 -19.83 7.18
N GLY A 230 20.89 -19.82 6.19
CA GLY A 230 21.67 -20.98 5.77
C GLY A 230 20.81 -22.11 5.18
N ALA A 231 21.40 -23.29 5.00
CA ALA A 231 20.74 -24.48 4.46
C ALA A 231 19.95 -25.29 5.53
N ASP A 232 19.83 -24.80 6.76
CA ASP A 232 19.09 -25.48 7.83
C ASP A 232 17.58 -25.22 7.64
N GLY A 233 16.86 -26.21 7.09
CA GLY A 233 15.44 -26.09 6.73
C GLY A 233 14.56 -25.46 7.81
N PRO A 234 14.69 -25.85 9.10
CA PRO A 234 13.94 -25.24 10.19
C PRO A 234 14.21 -23.75 10.41
N THR A 235 15.47 -23.30 10.31
CA THR A 235 15.81 -21.88 10.48
C THR A 235 15.43 -21.07 9.24
N LEU A 236 15.57 -21.65 8.05
CA LEU A 236 15.08 -21.05 6.81
C LEU A 236 13.58 -20.77 6.91
N PHE A 237 12.80 -21.78 7.29
CA PHE A 237 11.36 -21.65 7.50
C PHE A 237 11.02 -20.62 8.58
N ALA A 238 11.74 -20.61 9.69
CA ALA A 238 11.50 -19.65 10.77
C ALA A 238 11.71 -18.18 10.34
N VAL A 239 12.76 -17.92 9.55
CA VAL A 239 12.99 -16.57 9.02
C VAL A 239 11.91 -16.28 7.98
N ALA A 240 11.70 -17.18 7.02
CA ALA A 240 10.70 -17.09 5.96
C ALA A 240 9.27 -16.77 6.48
N MET A 241 8.84 -17.41 7.56
CA MET A 241 7.52 -17.21 8.18
C MET A 241 7.48 -16.01 9.14
N GLY A 242 8.54 -15.19 9.18
CA GLY A 242 8.64 -14.01 10.03
C GLY A 242 8.67 -14.29 11.55
N TRP A 243 8.86 -15.55 11.98
CA TRP A 243 8.98 -15.91 13.40
C TRP A 243 10.22 -15.27 14.04
N VAL A 244 11.24 -15.01 13.22
CA VAL A 244 12.39 -14.18 13.57
C VAL A 244 12.45 -13.00 12.61
N ARG A 245 12.39 -11.77 13.14
CA ARG A 245 12.44 -10.57 12.29
C ARG A 245 13.86 -10.26 11.89
N LEU A 246 14.05 -9.72 10.68
CA LEU A 246 15.36 -9.28 10.19
C LEU A 246 16.03 -8.24 11.12
N VAL A 247 15.23 -7.38 11.74
CA VAL A 247 15.72 -6.36 12.69
C VAL A 247 16.28 -6.96 13.98
N ASP A 248 15.82 -8.17 14.37
CA ASP A 248 16.22 -8.81 15.62
C ASP A 248 17.60 -9.47 15.53
N PHE A 249 18.14 -9.64 14.32
CA PHE A 249 19.46 -10.22 14.12
C PHE A 249 20.53 -9.33 14.76
N PRO A 250 21.32 -9.85 15.72
CA PRO A 250 22.44 -9.13 16.31
C PRO A 250 23.45 -8.70 15.24
N ALA A 251 23.99 -7.47 15.35
CA ALA A 251 24.93 -6.93 14.37
C ALA A 251 26.18 -7.81 14.22
N ASP A 252 26.57 -8.48 15.29
CA ASP A 252 27.68 -9.40 15.37
C ASP A 252 27.41 -10.76 14.74
N VAL A 253 26.20 -11.10 14.29
CA VAL A 253 25.93 -12.35 13.56
C VAL A 253 25.48 -12.15 12.11
N ARG A 254 25.25 -10.91 11.65
CA ARG A 254 24.77 -10.61 10.27
C ARG A 254 25.80 -10.82 9.16
N GLY A 255 27.09 -10.90 9.46
CA GLY A 255 28.14 -11.03 8.44
C GLY A 255 28.18 -12.43 7.82
N LYS A 256 28.43 -12.54 6.51
CA LYS A 256 28.48 -13.79 5.73
C LYS A 256 29.46 -14.85 6.27
N GLU A 257 30.43 -14.45 7.09
CA GLU A 257 31.44 -15.37 7.65
C GLU A 257 31.01 -15.99 8.99
N LYS A 258 29.79 -15.71 9.46
CA LYS A 258 29.31 -16.10 10.80
C LYS A 258 28.11 -17.04 10.77
N ASP A 259 28.06 -17.91 9.76
CA ASP A 259 26.91 -18.77 9.50
C ASP A 259 26.62 -19.72 10.67
N GLU A 260 27.62 -20.36 11.27
CA GLU A 260 27.40 -21.25 12.44
C GLU A 260 26.87 -20.53 13.67
N ALA A 261 27.42 -19.35 13.99
CA ALA A 261 26.99 -18.56 15.14
C ALA A 261 25.56 -18.01 14.94
N ARG A 262 25.22 -17.63 13.72
CA ARG A 262 23.89 -17.15 13.35
C ARG A 262 22.85 -18.26 13.39
N LEU A 263 23.18 -19.45 12.88
CA LEU A 263 22.33 -20.65 12.94
C LEU A 263 22.08 -21.07 14.40
N ALA A 264 23.13 -21.11 15.22
CA ALA A 264 23.00 -21.42 16.64
C ALA A 264 22.06 -20.42 17.34
N TRP A 265 22.23 -19.12 17.08
CA TRP A 265 21.36 -18.09 17.61
C TRP A 265 19.91 -18.24 17.14
N LEU A 266 19.68 -18.48 15.84
CA LEU A 266 18.33 -18.68 15.27
C LEU A 266 17.60 -19.85 15.95
N ARG A 267 18.29 -20.96 16.18
CA ARG A 267 17.72 -22.12 16.90
C ARG A 267 17.27 -21.77 18.32
N THR A 268 17.99 -20.88 19.03
CA THR A 268 17.56 -20.42 20.37
C THR A 268 16.28 -19.59 20.36
N LYS A 269 15.86 -19.06 19.21
CA LYS A 269 14.64 -18.26 19.06
C LYS A 269 13.40 -19.10 18.76
N LEU A 270 13.58 -20.37 18.43
CA LEU A 270 12.48 -21.27 18.13
C LEU A 270 12.05 -22.04 19.36
N THR A 271 10.74 -22.11 19.57
CA THR A 271 10.17 -23.07 20.52
C THR A 271 10.20 -24.48 19.93
N ASP A 272 10.12 -25.51 20.78
CA ASP A 272 10.08 -26.91 20.33
C ASP A 272 8.93 -27.19 19.36
N ASP A 273 7.78 -26.51 19.54
CA ASP A 273 6.63 -26.62 18.62
C ASP A 273 6.93 -25.99 17.26
N GLN A 274 7.50 -24.77 17.25
CA GLN A 274 7.92 -24.09 16.03
C GLN A 274 8.95 -24.92 15.26
N TYR A 275 9.95 -25.44 15.96
CA TYR A 275 10.98 -26.29 15.38
C TYR A 275 10.39 -27.58 14.77
N SER A 276 9.45 -28.21 15.48
CA SER A 276 8.76 -29.42 15.01
C SER A 276 7.84 -29.16 13.82
N ARG A 277 7.21 -27.98 13.74
CA ARG A 277 6.40 -27.56 12.58
C ARG A 277 7.29 -27.28 11.37
N ALA A 278 8.39 -26.57 11.58
CA ALA A 278 9.36 -26.25 10.54
C ALA A 278 10.00 -27.52 9.96
N THR A 279 10.39 -28.46 10.81
CA THR A 279 10.95 -29.76 10.39
C THR A 279 9.96 -30.57 9.54
N ARG A 280 8.67 -30.59 9.93
CA ARG A 280 7.62 -31.25 9.14
C ARG A 280 7.41 -30.58 7.78
N TRP A 281 7.48 -29.25 7.72
CA TRP A 281 7.38 -28.51 6.47
C TRP A 281 8.58 -28.78 5.55
N SER A 282 9.80 -28.75 6.08
CA SER A 282 11.02 -29.03 5.30
C SER A 282 11.00 -30.46 4.74
N ALA A 283 10.56 -31.46 5.52
CA ALA A 283 10.46 -32.84 5.06
C ALA A 283 9.43 -33.05 3.93
N VAL A 284 8.38 -32.24 3.87
CA VAL A 284 7.40 -32.28 2.78
C VAL A 284 7.97 -31.63 1.51
N ASN A 285 8.71 -30.52 1.67
CA ASN A 285 9.19 -29.70 0.56
C ASN A 285 10.57 -30.10 0.00
N GLU A 286 11.41 -30.87 0.71
CA GLU A 286 12.60 -31.51 0.12
C GLU A 286 12.23 -32.34 -1.12
N THR A 287 11.07 -33.02 -1.08
CA THR A 287 10.52 -33.76 -2.22
C THR A 287 10.14 -32.91 -3.44
N ILE A 288 9.94 -31.60 -3.24
CA ILE A 288 9.58 -30.64 -4.30
C ILE A 288 10.85 -29.99 -4.88
N TYR A 289 11.84 -29.68 -4.03
CA TYR A 289 13.13 -29.14 -4.48
C TYR A 289 14.03 -30.17 -5.18
N GLU A 290 13.90 -31.47 -4.87
CA GLU A 290 14.62 -32.54 -5.62
C GLU A 290 13.98 -32.90 -6.98
N ARG A 291 12.78 -32.39 -7.29
CA ARG A 291 12.05 -32.69 -8.54
C ARG A 291 12.02 -31.53 -9.55
N LEU A 292 12.76 -30.45 -9.28
CA LEU A 292 13.02 -29.33 -10.19
C LEU A 292 14.49 -29.35 -10.65
#